data_AF-A0A0F9EN33-F1
#
_entry.id   AF-A0A0F9EN33-F1
#
_cell.length_a   1.000
_cell.length_b   1.000
_cell.length_c   1.000
_cell.angle_alpha   90.00
_cell.angle_beta   90.00
_cell.angle_gamma   90.00
#
_symmetry.space_group_name_H-M   'P 1'
#
loop_
_entity.id
_entity.type
_entity.pdbx_description
1 polymer ?
#
loop_
_entity_poly.entity_id
_entity_poly.type
_entity_poly.pdbx_seq_one_letter_code
_entity_poly.pdbx_strand_id
1 'polypeptide(L)' 'MGLANDLDLKGKVSRQRKVRRLIMDTREPDEVSYTLLTGQGYTVTRRTMLVGDWGWDLRPESFLG' A
#
# COMPACT_ATOMS: atom_id res chain seq x y z
N MET A 1 -3.48 32.85 19.45
CA MET A 1 -3.89 32.11 18.24
C MET A 1 -3.04 30.85 18.15
N GLY A 2 -3.56 29.70 18.61
CA GLY A 2 -2.84 28.42 18.57
C GLY A 2 -3.76 27.35 18.00
N LEU A 3 -3.64 27.07 16.70
CA LEU A 3 -4.47 26.08 16.00
C LEU A 3 -3.64 25.24 15.01
N ALA A 4 -2.38 24.95 15.37
CA ALA A 4 -1.52 24.05 14.61
C ALA A 4 -0.77 23.07 15.53
N ASN A 5 -1.40 22.66 16.64
CA ASN A 5 -0.85 21.62 17.52
C ASN A 5 -0.82 20.29 16.76
N ASP A 6 0.40 19.82 16.50
CA ASP A 6 0.83 18.45 16.21
C ASP A 6 -0.12 17.58 15.37
N LEU A 7 0.05 17.66 14.05
CA LEU A 7 -0.36 16.56 13.17
C LEU A 7 0.46 15.32 13.56
N ASP A 8 -0.16 14.39 14.30
CA ASP A 8 0.38 13.07 14.63
C ASP A 8 0.46 12.18 13.38
N LEU A 9 1.37 12.53 12.47
CA LEU A 9 1.60 11.79 11.22
C LEU A 9 2.15 10.40 11.52
N LYS A 10 2.99 10.26 12.56
CA LYS A 10 3.58 8.97 12.95
C LYS A 10 2.53 8.01 13.48
N GLY A 11 1.68 8.44 14.41
CA GLY A 11 0.59 7.61 14.90
C GLY A 11 -0.48 7.37 13.83
N LYS A 12 -0.71 8.31 12.91
CA LYS A 12 -1.60 8.09 11.76
C LYS A 12 -1.11 6.93 10.89
N VAL A 13 0.19 6.85 10.62
CA VAL A 13 0.81 5.77 9.84
C VAL A 13 0.77 4.44 10.59
N SER A 14 0.96 4.42 11.93
CA SER A 14 0.90 3.18 12.71
C SER A 14 -0.52 2.61 12.85
N ARG A 15 -1.53 3.48 12.90
CA ARG A 15 -2.96 3.09 12.92
C ARG A 15 -3.49 2.67 11.55
N GLN A 16 -2.77 2.98 10.48
CA GLN A 16 -3.20 2.63 9.14
C GLN A 16 -2.97 1.12 8.93
N ARG A 17 -4.07 0.35 8.86
CA ARG A 17 -3.99 -1.07 8.52
C ARG A 17 -3.38 -1.19 7.12
N LYS A 18 -2.17 -1.75 7.03
CA LYS A 18 -1.46 -1.95 5.77
C LYS A 18 -1.90 -3.25 5.13
N VAL A 19 -2.24 -3.20 3.84
CA VAL A 19 -2.61 -4.39 3.06
C VAL A 19 -1.35 -5.13 2.63
N ARG A 20 -1.15 -6.38 3.02
CA ARG A 20 0.04 -7.17 2.68
C ARG A 20 0.05 -7.65 1.24
N ARG A 21 -1.10 -7.96 0.63
CA ARG A 21 -1.19 -8.51 -0.73
C ARG A 21 -1.58 -7.43 -1.73
N LEU A 22 -0.61 -7.03 -2.53
CA LEU A 22 -0.76 -6.10 -3.63
C LEU A 22 -0.65 -6.82 -4.97
N ILE A 23 -1.24 -6.20 -5.96
CA ILE A 23 -1.35 -6.71 -7.31
C ILE A 23 -0.95 -5.56 -8.22
N MET A 24 0.00 -5.82 -9.10
CA MET A 24 0.46 -4.87 -10.09
C MET A 24 0.07 -5.41 -11.47
N ASP A 25 -0.49 -4.55 -12.33
CA ASP A 25 -0.77 -4.93 -13.71
C ASP A 25 0.56 -5.27 -14.43
N THR A 26 0.55 -6.30 -15.26
CA THR A 26 1.74 -6.73 -16.01
C THR A 26 2.23 -5.71 -17.04
N ARG A 27 1.37 -4.77 -17.45
CA ARG A 27 1.70 -3.71 -18.42
C ARG A 27 2.19 -2.43 -17.73
N GLU A 28 2.13 -2.38 -16.39
CA GLU A 28 2.58 -1.22 -15.64
C GLU A 28 4.13 -1.19 -15.59
N PRO A 29 4.79 -0.12 -16.04
CA PRO A 29 6.25 -0.01 -16.05
C PRO A 29 6.85 0.45 -14.71
N ASP A 30 6.05 0.60 -13.65
CA ASP A 30 6.47 1.18 -12.37
C ASP A 30 7.28 0.23 -11.49
N GLU A 31 8.59 0.19 -11.73
CA GLU A 31 9.55 -0.53 -10.90
C GLU A 31 9.87 0.18 -9.57
N VAL A 32 9.62 1.49 -9.47
CA VAL A 32 9.93 2.27 -8.27
C VAL A 32 8.97 1.91 -7.15
N SER A 33 7.66 1.98 -7.40
CA SER A 33 6.67 1.59 -6.39
C SER A 33 6.76 0.11 -6.07
N TYR A 34 6.99 -0.75 -7.06
CA TYR A 34 7.24 -2.17 -6.83
C TYR A 34 8.37 -2.40 -5.83
N THR A 35 9.51 -1.74 -6.03
CA THR A 35 10.69 -1.86 -5.16
C THR A 35 10.41 -1.32 -3.76
N LEU A 36 9.81 -0.14 -3.65
CA LEU A 36 9.50 0.50 -2.36
C LEU A 36 8.51 -0.33 -1.54
N LEU A 37 7.45 -0.85 -2.17
CA LEU A 37 6.43 -1.65 -1.51
C LEU A 37 7.00 -3.02 -1.09
N THR A 38 7.75 -3.68 -1.97
CA THR A 38 8.44 -4.93 -1.62
C THR A 38 9.43 -4.72 -0.46
N GLY A 39 10.20 -3.62 -0.48
CA GLY A 39 11.12 -3.25 0.60
C GLY A 39 10.44 -2.93 1.93
N GLN A 40 9.17 -2.51 1.90
CA GLN A 40 8.34 -2.32 3.10
C GLN A 40 7.64 -3.61 3.56
N GLY A 41 7.93 -4.76 2.94
CA GLY A 41 7.40 -6.07 3.32
C GLY A 41 6.04 -6.41 2.71
N TYR A 42 5.58 -5.64 1.71
CA TYR A 42 4.40 -6.00 0.94
C TYR A 42 4.71 -7.17 0.00
N THR A 43 3.76 -8.07 -0.16
CA THR A 43 3.78 -9.11 -1.19
C THR A 43 3.09 -8.56 -2.43
N VAL A 44 3.88 -8.22 -3.45
CA VAL A 44 3.37 -7.76 -4.75
C VAL A 44 3.34 -8.93 -5.73
N THR A 45 2.20 -9.13 -6.39
CA THR A 45 2.05 -10.12 -7.47
C THR A 45 1.75 -9.42 -8.78
N ARG A 46 2.43 -9.83 -9.86
CA ARG A 46 2.16 -9.29 -11.20
C ARG A 46 1.14 -10.15 -11.91
N ARG A 47 0.04 -9.56 -12.38
CA ARG A 47 -0.98 -10.24 -13.21
C ARG A 47 -1.65 -9.24 -14.14
N THR A 48 -2.15 -9.68 -15.29
CA THR A 48 -2.98 -8.82 -16.13
C THR A 48 -4.29 -8.49 -15.41
N MET A 49 -4.60 -7.21 -15.31
CA MET A 49 -5.81 -6.67 -14.71
C MET A 49 -6.73 -6.12 -15.80
N LEU A 50 -8.04 -6.21 -15.57
CA LEU A 50 -9.03 -5.66 -16.50
C LEU A 50 -9.03 -4.13 -16.49
N VAL A 51 -8.72 -3.53 -15.33
CA VAL A 51 -8.69 -2.08 -15.12
C VAL A 51 -7.68 -1.73 -14.03
N GLY A 52 -7.00 -0.60 -14.22
CA GLY A 52 -6.05 -0.02 -13.28
C GLY A 52 -4.69 -0.71 -13.25
N ASP A 53 -3.73 -0.02 -12.65
CA ASP A 53 -2.32 -0.41 -12.64
C ASP A 53 -1.95 -1.12 -11.33
N TRP A 54 -2.70 -0.85 -10.26
CA TRP A 54 -2.51 -1.42 -8.93
C TRP A 54 -3.84 -1.87 -8.32
N GLY A 55 -3.81 -3.01 -7.63
CA GLY A 55 -4.93 -3.57 -6.89
C GLY A 55 -4.50 -4.09 -5.52
N TRP A 56 -5.42 -4.05 -4.56
CA TRP A 56 -5.20 -4.55 -3.21
C TRP A 56 -6.49 -5.12 -2.65
N ASP A 57 -6.38 -6.13 -1.80
CA ASP A 57 -7.54 -6.76 -1.18
C ASP A 57 -7.83 -6.09 0.18
N LEU A 58 -9.11 -5.79 0.44
CA LEU A 58 -9.60 -5.17 1.67
C LEU A 58 -10.13 -6.20 2.67
N ARG A 59 -9.98 -7.49 2.40
CA ARG A 59 -10.36 -8.53 3.36
C ARG A 59 -9.51 -8.45 4.63
N PRO A 60 -10.07 -8.75 5.81
CA PRO A 60 -9.35 -8.68 7.09
C PRO A 60 -8.00 -9.41 7.10
N GLU A 61 -7.92 -10.59 6.48
CA GLU A 61 -6.70 -11.41 6.36
C GLU A 61 -5.59 -10.78 5.52
N SER A 62 -5.95 -9.78 4.71
CA SER A 62 -5.01 -9.04 3.89
C SER A 62 -4.31 -7.93 4.68
N PHE A 63 -4.74 -7.62 5.91
CA PHE A 63 -4.07 -6.63 6.74
C PHE A 63 -3.07 -7.26 7.71
N LEU A 64 -2.07 -6.49 8.12
CA LEU A 64 -1.25 -6.83 9.28
C LEU A 64 -2.12 -6.81 10.55
N GLY A 65 -2.17 -7.95 11.25
CA GLY A 65 -2.78 -8.09 12.57
C GLY A 65 -1.87 -7.62 13.68
#